data_AF-A0A0A9VW85-F1
#
_entry.id   AF-A0A0A9VW85-F1
#
_cell.length_a   1.000
_cell.length_b   1.000
_cell.length_c   1.000
_cell.angle_alpha   90.00
_cell.angle_beta   90.00
_cell.angle_gamma   90.00
#
_symmetry.space_group_name_H-M   'P 1'
#
loop_
_entity.id
_entity.type
_entity.pdbx_description
1 polymer ?
#
loop_
_entity_poly.entity_id
_entity_poly.type
_entity_poly.pdbx_seq_one_letter_code
_entity_poly.pdbx_strand_id
1 'polypeptide(L)'
;SDGTTRPHIFRAPNRKVLGMGNDDWFLLYTANYLGDITEIVLWHSSSGCRPDWYCSQITVYDIKTETAYNFVVDRWFSVTEDLEDSKLWRGELTKKGAWITDPENSVGKLMGDHFFA
;
A
#
# COMPACT_ATOMS: atom_id res chain seq x y z
N SER A 1 -16.18 13.94 10.50
CA SER A 1 -15.11 12.93 10.31
C SER A 1 -13.80 13.69 10.27
N ASP A 2 -12.82 13.24 11.03
CA ASP A 2 -11.45 13.77 11.04
C ASP A 2 -10.64 13.38 9.80
N GLY A 3 -11.19 12.52 8.93
CA GLY A 3 -10.58 12.16 7.65
C GLY A 3 -9.42 11.16 7.78
N THR A 4 -9.19 10.64 8.98
CA THR A 4 -8.06 9.75 9.30
C THR A 4 -8.54 8.36 9.71
N THR A 5 -7.71 7.34 9.47
CA THR A 5 -7.94 5.99 9.99
C THR A 5 -7.07 5.70 11.20
N ARG A 6 -7.42 4.63 11.92
CA ARG A 6 -6.50 4.01 12.87
C ARG A 6 -5.41 3.24 12.12
N PRO A 7 -4.29 2.89 12.78
CA PRO A 7 -3.28 2.02 12.17
C PRO A 7 -3.88 0.68 11.71
N HIS A 8 -3.46 0.25 10.52
CA HIS A 8 -3.80 -1.05 9.96
C HIS A 8 -2.54 -1.92 9.91
N ILE A 9 -2.65 -3.16 10.40
CA ILE A 9 -1.51 -4.09 10.48
C ILE A 9 -1.58 -5.04 9.30
N PHE A 10 -0.61 -4.93 8.39
CA PHE A 10 -0.47 -5.83 7.25
C PHE A 10 0.41 -7.01 7.61
N ARG A 11 -0.22 -8.16 7.89
CA ARG A 11 0.45 -9.43 8.20
C ARG A 11 -0.39 -10.58 7.66
N ALA A 12 0.27 -11.63 7.17
CA ALA A 12 -0.39 -12.89 6.80
C ALA A 12 0.20 -14.04 7.65
N PRO A 13 -0.63 -14.80 8.39
CA PRO A 13 -0.13 -15.85 9.28
C PRO A 13 0.46 -17.05 8.51
N ASN A 14 -0.07 -17.33 7.32
CA ASN A 14 0.28 -18.53 6.54
C ASN A 14 1.11 -18.23 5.28
N ARG A 15 1.54 -16.97 5.09
CA ARG A 15 2.26 -16.54 3.89
C ARG A 15 3.31 -15.51 4.24
N LYS A 16 4.50 -15.64 3.63
CA LYS A 16 5.50 -14.57 3.67
C LYS A 16 5.04 -13.43 2.77
N VAL A 17 4.89 -12.25 3.36
CA VAL A 17 4.52 -11.00 2.69
C VAL A 17 5.66 -9.99 2.85
N LEU A 18 5.61 -8.92 2.06
CA LEU A 18 6.60 -7.84 2.00
C LEU A 18 8.01 -8.39 1.74
N GLY A 19 8.06 -9.42 0.90
CA GLY A 19 9.30 -10.03 0.46
C GLY A 19 9.92 -9.23 -0.69
N MET A 20 11.24 -9.20 -0.74
CA MET A 20 11.97 -8.60 -1.86
C MET A 20 11.50 -9.17 -3.21
N GLY A 21 11.19 -8.29 -4.15
CA GLY A 21 10.77 -8.64 -5.51
C GLY A 21 9.31 -9.07 -5.66
N ASN A 22 8.51 -8.98 -4.60
CA ASN A 22 7.08 -9.30 -4.63
C ASN A 22 6.20 -8.06 -4.46
N ASP A 23 5.10 -8.05 -5.18
CA ASP A 23 3.96 -7.18 -4.88
C ASP A 23 2.99 -7.93 -3.96
N ASP A 24 2.57 -7.26 -2.89
CA ASP A 24 1.65 -7.82 -1.91
C ASP A 24 0.40 -6.96 -1.81
N TRP A 25 -0.76 -7.64 -1.87
CA TRP A 25 -2.06 -7.01 -1.87
C TRP A 25 -2.79 -7.31 -0.57
N PHE A 26 -3.39 -6.28 0.00
CA PHE A 26 -4.13 -6.38 1.26
C PHE A 26 -5.50 -5.72 1.10
N LEU A 27 -6.54 -6.40 1.57
CA LEU A 27 -7.87 -5.81 1.68
C LEU A 27 -8.01 -5.11 3.04
N LEU A 28 -8.54 -3.90 3.01
CA LEU A 28 -8.71 -3.04 4.17
C LEU A 28 -10.15 -2.57 4.31
N TYR A 29 -10.63 -2.49 5.55
CA TYR A 29 -11.90 -1.86 5.89
C TYR A 29 -11.65 -0.65 6.79
N THR A 30 -12.28 0.48 6.43
CA THR A 30 -12.29 1.70 7.24
C THR A 30 -13.63 1.85 7.92
N ALA A 31 -13.65 2.42 9.13
CA ALA A 31 -14.91 2.61 9.86
C ALA A 31 -15.84 3.62 9.17
N ASN A 32 -15.27 4.58 8.43
CA ASN A 32 -15.97 5.61 7.71
C ASN A 32 -15.36 5.80 6.32
N TYR A 33 -16.13 6.35 5.40
CA TYR A 33 -15.62 6.83 4.12
C TYR A 33 -14.63 7.99 4.36
N LEU A 34 -13.42 7.87 3.80
CA LEU A 34 -12.34 8.84 4.01
C LEU A 34 -12.39 10.04 3.08
N GLY A 35 -13.15 9.94 1.98
CA GLY A 35 -13.06 10.93 0.91
C GLY A 35 -11.78 10.75 0.09
N ASP A 36 -11.24 11.86 -0.40
CA ASP A 36 -10.01 11.86 -1.17
C ASP A 36 -8.80 11.60 -0.26
N ILE A 37 -8.06 10.55 -0.55
CA ILE A 37 -6.86 10.18 0.20
C ILE A 37 -5.70 11.08 -0.26
N THR A 38 -5.18 11.89 0.65
CA THR A 38 -4.11 12.86 0.35
C THR A 38 -2.76 12.47 0.97
N GLU A 39 -2.77 11.71 2.06
CA GLU A 39 -1.58 11.32 2.81
C GLU A 39 -1.69 9.86 3.26
N ILE A 40 -0.56 9.16 3.27
CA ILE A 40 -0.41 7.86 3.94
C ILE A 40 0.78 7.88 4.89
N VAL A 41 0.65 7.14 5.99
CA VAL A 41 1.73 6.93 6.96
C VAL A 41 2.00 5.44 7.06
N LEU A 42 3.25 5.06 6.80
CA LEU A 42 3.73 3.69 6.84
C LEU A 42 4.75 3.54 7.96
N TRP A 43 4.59 2.50 8.76
CA TRP A 43 5.53 2.15 9.82
C TRP A 43 5.96 0.69 9.72
N HIS A 44 7.25 0.47 9.96
CA HIS A 44 7.85 -0.85 9.97
C HIS A 44 8.17 -1.32 11.40
N SER A 45 7.61 -2.47 11.79
CA SER A 45 7.81 -3.04 13.14
C SER A 45 9.14 -3.80 13.33
N SER A 46 9.97 -3.89 12.29
CA SER A 46 11.31 -4.50 12.30
C SER A 46 11.42 -5.91 12.89
N SER A 47 10.34 -6.67 12.82
CA SER A 47 10.24 -8.01 13.39
C SER A 47 10.57 -9.09 12.35
N GLY A 48 11.29 -10.14 12.73
CA GLY A 48 11.59 -11.30 11.89
C GLY A 48 13.06 -11.43 11.50
N CYS A 49 13.41 -12.48 10.75
CA CYS A 49 14.81 -12.82 10.43
C CYS A 49 15.44 -11.97 9.31
N ARG A 50 14.61 -11.35 8.46
CA ARG A 50 15.02 -10.44 7.38
C ARG A 50 13.98 -9.32 7.27
N PRO A 51 14.06 -8.36 8.19
CA PRO A 51 13.05 -7.31 8.31
C PRO A 51 13.25 -6.19 7.29
N ASP A 52 14.40 -6.09 6.63
CA ASP A 52 14.64 -4.99 5.69
C ASP A 52 13.93 -5.23 4.34
N TRP A 53 13.25 -4.20 3.85
CA TRP A 53 12.60 -4.20 2.53
C TRP A 53 12.63 -2.82 1.90
N TYR A 54 12.73 -2.81 0.58
CA TYR A 54 12.57 -1.61 -0.23
C TYR A 54 11.13 -1.51 -0.73
N CYS A 55 10.58 -0.30 -0.71
CA CYS A 55 9.28 0.00 -1.27
C CYS A 55 9.43 1.05 -2.36
N SER A 56 9.05 0.70 -3.58
CA SER A 56 9.01 1.62 -4.70
C SER A 56 7.76 2.50 -4.66
N GLN A 57 6.58 1.88 -4.51
CA GLN A 57 5.29 2.54 -4.63
C GLN A 57 4.24 1.85 -3.75
N ILE A 58 3.28 2.63 -3.25
CA ILE A 58 2.04 2.15 -2.67
C ILE A 58 0.87 2.65 -3.53
N THR A 59 -0.08 1.76 -3.81
CA THR A 59 -1.34 2.15 -4.44
C THR A 59 -2.50 1.75 -3.55
N VAL A 60 -3.35 2.71 -3.21
CA VAL A 60 -4.62 2.48 -2.52
C VAL A 60 -5.73 2.51 -3.55
N TYR A 61 -6.49 1.42 -3.65
CA TYR A 61 -7.66 1.33 -4.53
C TYR A 61 -8.93 1.38 -3.68
N ASP A 62 -9.73 2.44 -3.86
CA ASP A 62 -11.06 2.53 -3.29
C ASP A 62 -12.06 1.85 -4.23
N ILE A 63 -12.52 0.67 -3.82
CA ILE A 63 -13.47 -0.16 -4.56
C ILE A 63 -14.81 0.57 -4.78
N LYS A 64 -15.24 1.41 -3.83
CA LYS A 64 -16.54 2.10 -3.91
C LYS A 64 -16.54 3.17 -4.98
N THR A 65 -15.43 3.88 -5.14
CA THR A 65 -15.28 5.00 -6.07
C THR A 65 -14.47 4.63 -7.32
N GLU A 66 -14.05 3.37 -7.43
CA GLU A 66 -13.18 2.84 -8.49
C GLU A 66 -11.94 3.71 -8.74
N THR A 67 -11.41 4.30 -7.66
CA THR A 67 -10.33 5.28 -7.72
C THR A 67 -9.04 4.71 -7.15
N ALA A 68 -7.94 4.86 -7.89
CA ALA A 68 -6.60 4.56 -7.46
C ALA A 68 -5.86 5.83 -7.01
N TYR A 69 -5.22 5.73 -5.85
CA TYR A 69 -4.37 6.75 -5.24
C TYR A 69 -2.95 6.19 -5.16
N ASN A 70 -2.02 6.75 -5.94
CA ASN A 70 -0.64 6.30 -6.03
C ASN A 70 0.29 7.21 -5.23
N PHE A 71 1.20 6.59 -4.50
CA PHE A 71 2.20 7.25 -3.66
C PHE A 71 3.57 6.66 -3.99
N VAL A 72 4.48 7.50 -4.48
CA VAL A 72 5.87 7.09 -4.71
C VAL A 72 6.60 7.08 -3.36
N VAL A 73 7.19 5.93 -3.02
CA VAL A 73 7.88 5.72 -1.74
C VAL A 73 9.40 5.80 -1.93
N ASP A 74 9.94 5.06 -2.90
CA ASP A 74 11.36 4.96 -3.26
C ASP A 74 12.31 4.96 -2.05
N ARG A 75 12.06 4.05 -1.09
CA ARG A 75 12.78 4.04 0.19
C ARG A 75 13.00 2.62 0.73
N TRP A 76 14.16 2.43 1.37
CA TRP A 76 14.45 1.28 2.21
C TRP A 76 13.90 1.47 3.63
N PHE A 77 13.20 0.46 4.14
CA PHE A 77 12.82 0.35 5.54
C PHE A 77 13.72 -0.67 6.20
N SER A 78 14.61 -0.23 7.09
CA SER A 78 15.65 -1.07 7.69
C SER A 78 15.75 -0.92 9.20
N VAL A 79 16.28 -1.95 9.87
CA VAL A 79 16.61 -1.89 11.31
C VAL A 79 18.05 -1.51 11.61
N THR A 80 18.96 -1.71 10.66
CA THR A 80 20.41 -1.55 10.89
C THR A 80 20.91 -0.15 10.52
N GLU A 81 20.08 0.64 9.82
CA GLU A 81 20.39 2.04 9.61
C GLU A 81 19.89 2.84 10.83
N ASP A 82 20.84 3.39 11.61
CA ASP A 82 20.62 4.29 12.77
C ASP A 82 19.99 5.65 12.37
N LEU A 83 19.25 5.68 11.27
CA LEU A 83 18.45 6.83 10.87
C LEU A 83 17.05 6.62 11.46
N GLU A 84 16.62 7.50 12.37
CA GLU A 84 15.26 7.46 12.96
C GLU A 84 14.16 7.43 11.86
N ASP A 85 14.46 7.98 10.69
CA ASP A 85 13.61 8.05 9.51
C ASP A 85 13.47 6.73 8.72
N SER A 86 14.21 5.67 9.09
CA SER A 86 14.14 4.36 8.41
C SER A 86 12.92 3.53 8.81
N LYS A 87 12.26 3.89 9.92
CA LYS A 87 11.12 3.14 10.46
C LYS A 87 9.77 3.71 10.07
N LEU A 88 9.69 5.02 9.86
CA LEU A 88 8.47 5.76 9.57
C LEU A 88 8.63 6.47 8.22
N TRP A 89 7.61 6.35 7.40
CA TRP A 89 7.51 7.15 6.18
C TRP A 89 6.12 7.77 6.09
N ARG A 90 6.10 9.03 5.67
CA ARG A 90 4.89 9.81 5.41
C ARG A 90 4.96 10.25 3.96
N GLY A 91 3.93 9.93 3.20
CA GLY A 91 3.87 10.22 1.78
C GLY A 91 2.64 11.01 1.41
N GLU A 92 2.82 11.95 0.49
CA GLU A 92 1.73 12.70 -0.13
C GLU A 92 1.30 12.02 -1.43
N LEU A 93 0.03 12.21 -1.77
CA LEU A 93 -0.57 11.69 -3.00
C LEU A 93 0.22 12.17 -4.22
N THR A 94 0.75 11.22 -5.00
CA THR A 94 1.44 11.53 -6.25
C THR A 94 0.45 11.60 -7.42
N LYS A 95 -0.52 10.67 -7.48
CA LYS A 95 -1.49 10.61 -8.58
C LYS A 95 -2.82 9.99 -8.14
N LYS A 96 -3.92 10.67 -8.46
CA LYS A 96 -5.30 10.15 -8.43
C LYS A 96 -5.74 9.79 -9.84
N GLY A 97 -6.43 8.67 -10.01
CA GLY A 97 -7.04 8.32 -11.29
C GLY A 97 -7.66 6.94 -11.28
N ALA A 98 -8.08 6.45 -12.47
CA ALA A 98 -8.49 5.06 -12.58
C ALA A 98 -7.27 4.14 -12.43
N TRP A 99 -7.48 2.97 -11.83
CA TRP A 99 -6.44 1.93 -11.71
C TRP A 99 -5.89 1.53 -13.09
N ILE A 100 -6.77 1.48 -14.12
CA ILE A 100 -6.45 1.08 -15.49
C ILE A 100 -6.55 2.29 -16.41
N THR A 101 -5.44 2.99 -16.64
CA THR A 101 -5.30 3.92 -17.77
C THR A 101 -4.01 3.72 -18.55
N ASP A 102 -3.32 2.57 -18.37
CA ASP A 102 -2.26 2.18 -19.29
C ASP A 102 -2.90 1.70 -20.61
N PRO A 103 -2.72 2.42 -21.74
CA PRO A 103 -3.26 2.00 -23.03
C PRO A 103 -2.64 0.68 -23.51
N GLU A 104 -1.45 0.31 -23.03
CA GLU A 104 -0.70 -0.86 -23.50
C GLU A 104 -1.00 -2.14 -22.72
N ASN A 105 -1.63 -2.02 -21.53
CA ASN A 105 -1.90 -3.17 -20.67
C ASN A 105 -3.37 -3.22 -20.26
N SER A 106 -4.22 -3.44 -21.25
CA SER A 106 -5.66 -3.67 -21.07
C SER A 106 -5.92 -5.00 -20.33
N VAL A 107 -5.72 -5.00 -19.02
CA VAL A 107 -6.18 -6.02 -18.06
C VAL A 107 -7.69 -5.86 -17.78
N GLY A 108 -8.44 -5.22 -18.68
CA GLY A 108 -9.90 -5.17 -18.69
C GLY A 108 -10.58 -6.54 -18.91
N LYS A 109 -9.83 -7.65 -18.83
CA LYS A 109 -10.34 -9.02 -18.96
C LYS A 109 -10.07 -9.90 -17.74
N LEU A 110 -9.29 -9.47 -16.74
CA LEU A 110 -9.02 -10.27 -15.54
C LEU A 110 -9.87 -9.91 -14.32
N MET A 111 -10.55 -8.76 -14.34
CA MET A 111 -11.58 -8.41 -13.35
C MET A 111 -13.00 -8.77 -13.81
N GLY A 112 -13.12 -9.61 -14.85
CA GLY A 112 -14.37 -10.29 -15.19
C GLY A 112 -14.54 -11.54 -14.33
N ASP A 113 -15.53 -11.49 -13.45
CA ASP A 113 -16.26 -12.60 -12.83
C ASP A 113 -15.61 -13.51 -11.77
N HIS A 114 -14.31 -13.44 -11.47
CA HIS A 114 -13.76 -14.29 -10.38
C HIS A 114 -12.69 -13.61 -9.52
N PHE A 115 -13.11 -13.14 -8.35
CA PHE A 115 -12.24 -12.89 -7.21
C PHE A 115 -11.80 -14.22 -6.58
N PHE A 116 -10.51 -14.32 -6.21
CA PHE A 116 -10.08 -15.16 -5.08
C PHE A 116 -9.33 -14.27 -4.09
N ALA A 117 -9.73 -14.40 -2.82
CA ALA A 117 -9.18 -13.72 -1.66
C ALA A 117 -7.76 -14.21 -1.29
#